data_AF-A0A7Y0X9P1-F1
#
_entry.id   AF-A0A7Y0X9P1-F1
#
_cell.length_a   1.000
_cell.length_b   1.000
_cell.length_c   1.000
_cell.angle_alpha   90.00
_cell.angle_beta   90.00
_cell.angle_gamma   90.00
#
_symmetry.space_group_name_H-M   'P 1'
#
loop_
_entity.id
_entity.type
_entity.pdbx_description
1 polymer ?
#
loop_
_entity_poly.entity_id
_entity_poly.type
_entity_poly.pdbx_seq_one_letter_code
_entity_poly.pdbx_strand_id
1 'polypeptide(L)' 'MSQQQPNNPLHGLSLEKIVTRLVEHFGWNGMYEQVRVNCFKKDPSIKSSLKFLRKTQWARDK' A
#
# COMPACT_ATOMS: atom_id res chain seq x y z
N MET A 1 -21.69 -18.52 -9.31
CA MET A 1 -20.37 -19.17 -9.26
C MET A 1 -19.36 -18.21 -9.85
N SER A 2 -18.47 -17.67 -9.01
CA SER A 2 -17.58 -16.56 -9.38
C SER A 2 -16.48 -17.08 -10.31
N GLN A 3 -16.47 -16.59 -11.54
CA GLN A 3 -15.52 -16.99 -12.57
C GLN A 3 -14.09 -16.65 -12.12
N GLN A 4 -13.28 -17.68 -11.87
CA GLN A 4 -11.83 -17.53 -11.73
C GLN A 4 -11.27 -17.17 -13.11
N GLN A 5 -10.95 -15.90 -13.31
CA GLN A 5 -10.31 -15.37 -14.51
C GLN A 5 -8.80 -15.66 -14.40
N PRO A 6 -8.22 -16.61 -15.16
CA PRO A 6 -6.83 -17.04 -14.98
C PRO A 6 -5.78 -16.04 -15.48
N ASN A 7 -6.22 -14.92 -16.09
CA ASN A 7 -5.37 -14.05 -16.90
C ASN A 7 -5.70 -12.55 -16.76
N ASN A 8 -6.24 -12.12 -15.62
CA ASN A 8 -6.34 -10.70 -15.32
C ASN A 8 -5.03 -10.24 -14.63
N PRO A 9 -4.18 -9.40 -15.27
CA PRO A 9 -2.91 -8.92 -14.68
C PRO A 9 -3.10 -8.08 -13.41
N LEU A 10 -4.36 -7.71 -13.09
CA LEU A 10 -4.76 -6.93 -11.93
C LEU A 10 -5.42 -7.79 -10.83
N HIS A 11 -5.69 -9.08 -11.09
CA HIS A 11 -6.28 -9.98 -10.09
C HIS A 11 -5.15 -10.53 -9.20
N GLY A 12 -5.06 -10.05 -7.95
CA GLY A 12 -4.03 -10.47 -6.99
C GLY A 12 -2.87 -9.49 -6.80
N LEU A 13 -3.04 -8.22 -7.18
CA LEU A 13 -2.14 -7.18 -6.69
C LEU A 13 -2.26 -7.10 -5.16
N SER A 14 -1.24 -7.62 -4.48
CA SER A 14 -1.16 -7.53 -3.04
C SER A 14 -1.02 -6.07 -2.63
N LEU A 15 -1.57 -5.72 -1.46
CA LEU A 15 -1.34 -4.41 -0.84
C LEU A 15 0.17 -4.09 -0.77
N GLU A 16 1.00 -5.11 -0.62
CA GLU A 16 2.45 -5.00 -0.69
C GLU A 16 2.94 -4.49 -2.05
N LYS A 17 2.51 -5.09 -3.16
CA LYS A 17 2.91 -4.62 -4.50
C LYS A 17 2.46 -3.19 -4.75
N ILE A 18 1.27 -2.81 -4.30
CA ILE A 18 0.75 -1.45 -4.47
C ILE A 18 1.61 -0.46 -3.67
N VAL A 19 1.83 -0.71 -2.38
CA VAL A 19 2.65 0.16 -1.53
C VAL A 19 4.08 0.26 -2.04
N THR A 20 4.69 -0.85 -2.47
CA THR A 20 6.03 -0.84 -3.06
C THR A 20 6.08 0.05 -4.30
N ARG A 21 5.14 -0.09 -5.23
CA ARG A 21 5.09 0.74 -6.44
C ARG A 21 4.88 2.22 -6.13
N LEU A 22 4.04 2.54 -5.16
CA LEU A 22 3.79 3.92 -4.73
C LEU A 22 5.04 4.53 -4.09
N VAL A 23 5.74 3.77 -3.26
CA VAL A 23 7.00 4.21 -2.65
C VAL A 23 8.11 4.35 -3.71
N GLU A 24 8.18 3.45 -4.70
CA GLU A 24 9.14 3.57 -5.80
C GLU A 24 8.89 4.81 -6.66
N HIS A 25 7.62 5.23 -6.82
CA HIS A 25 7.27 6.38 -7.64
C HIS A 25 7.32 7.72 -6.89
N PHE A 26 6.80 7.77 -5.66
CA PHE A 26 6.66 9.01 -4.88
C PHE A 26 7.67 9.14 -3.74
N GLY A 27 8.34 8.05 -3.37
CA GLY A 27 9.13 7.99 -2.16
C GLY A 27 8.27 8.04 -0.88
N TRP A 28 8.94 7.86 0.26
CA TRP A 28 8.27 7.90 1.57
C TRP A 28 7.76 9.29 1.94
N ASN A 29 8.46 10.35 1.53
CA ASN A 29 8.01 11.72 1.77
C ASN A 29 6.72 12.03 1.00
N GLY A 30 6.65 11.68 -0.29
CA GLY A 30 5.43 11.89 -1.09
C GLY A 30 4.24 11.09 -0.55
N MET A 31 4.48 9.85 -0.09
CA MET A 31 3.48 9.06 0.62
C MET A 31 2.96 9.76 1.89
N TYR A 32 3.85 10.38 2.68
CA TYR A 32 3.47 11.15 3.88
C TYR A 32 2.65 12.41 3.54
N GLU A 33 2.94 13.05 2.40
CA GLU A 33 2.17 14.22 1.94
C GLU A 33 0.74 13.84 1.53
N GLN A 34 0.57 12.70 0.87
CA GLN A 34 -0.76 12.18 0.49
C GLN A 34 -1.54 11.61 1.69
N VAL A 35 -0.84 10.87 2.54
CA VAL A 35 -1.39 10.19 3.71
C VAL A 35 -0.47 10.50 4.89
N ARG A 36 -0.86 11.49 5.71
CA ARG A 36 -0.10 12.00 6.85
C ARG A 36 -0.05 11.01 8.03
N VAL A 37 0.54 9.84 7.82
CA VAL A 37 0.72 8.81 8.83
C VAL A 37 2.18 8.70 9.24
N ASN A 38 2.42 8.67 10.54
CA ASN A 38 3.79 8.68 11.07
C ASN A 38 4.63 7.46 10.67
N CYS A 39 4.02 6.36 10.21
CA CYS A 39 4.76 5.19 9.75
C CYS A 39 5.65 5.52 8.54
N PHE A 40 5.22 6.39 7.62
CA PHE A 40 6.02 6.78 6.46
C PHE A 40 7.18 7.74 6.80
N LYS A 41 7.14 8.39 7.98
CA LYS A 41 8.17 9.34 8.41
C LYS A 41 9.17 8.77 9.41
N LYS A 42 8.70 7.96 10.37
CA LYS A 42 9.51 7.50 11.52
C LYS A 42 10.12 6.11 11.33
N ASP A 43 9.42 5.22 10.63
CA ASP A 43 9.87 3.85 10.36
C ASP A 43 9.51 3.47 8.90
N PRO A 44 10.10 4.16 7.91
CA PRO A 44 9.74 3.99 6.51
C PRO A 44 10.19 2.62 6.00
N SER A 45 9.33 1.62 6.19
CA SER A 45 9.52 0.28 5.66
C SER A 45 8.22 -0.30 5.12
N ILE A 46 8.33 -1.11 4.08
CA ILE A 46 7.17 -1.77 3.45
C ILE A 46 6.44 -2.64 4.47
N LYS A 47 7.16 -3.41 5.29
CA LYS A 47 6.56 -4.29 6.31
C LYS A 47 5.80 -3.51 7.39
N SER A 48 6.39 -2.43 7.93
CA SER A 48 5.76 -1.59 8.95
C SER A 48 4.53 -0.87 8.40
N SER A 49 4.64 -0.34 7.19
CA SER A 49 3.54 0.27 6.44
C SER A 49 2.38 -0.69 6.21
N LEU A 50 2.66 -1.91 5.75
CA LEU A 50 1.63 -2.93 5.54
C LEU A 50 0.94 -3.35 6.84
N LYS A 51 1.71 -3.52 7.92
CA LYS A 51 1.15 -3.82 9.24
C LYS A 51 0.22 -2.69 9.70
N PHE A 52 0.59 -1.44 9.44
CA PHE A 52 -0.22 -0.27 9.75
C PHE A 52 -1.48 -0.20 8.88
N LEU A 53 -1.35 -0.31 7.56
CA LEU A 53 -2.45 -0.23 6.60
C LEU A 53 -3.46 -1.38 6.75
N ARG A 54 -3.02 -2.57 7.19
CA ARG A 54 -3.92 -3.68 7.53
C ARG A 54 -4.76 -3.42 8.79
N LYS A 55 -4.24 -2.63 9.73
CA LYS A 55 -4.94 -2.27 10.98
C LYS A 55 -5.77 -0.99 10.82
N THR A 56 -5.35 -0.11 9.92
CA THR A 56 -5.88 1.26 9.79
C THR A 56 -6.59 1.39 8.46
N GLN A 57 -7.86 1.00 8.44
CA GLN A 57 -8.66 0.90 7.21
C GLN A 57 -8.76 2.24 6.46
N TRP A 58 -9.00 3.35 7.16
CA TRP A 58 -9.13 4.66 6.52
C TRP A 58 -7.87 5.08 5.75
N ALA A 59 -6.67 4.65 6.18
CA ALA A 59 -5.41 4.97 5.52
C ALA A 59 -5.17 4.10 4.27
N ARG A 60 -5.85 2.96 4.17
CA ARG A 60 -5.83 2.09 2.99
C ARG A 60 -6.79 2.57 1.90
N ASP A 61 -7.87 3.22 2.30
CA ASP A 61 -8.94 3.66 1.39
C ASP A 61 -8.68 5.06 0.79
N LYS A 62 -7.60 5.72 1.24
CA LYS A 62 -7.20 7.09 0.93
C LYS A 62 -6.18 7.12 -0.22
#